data_AF-A0A2G6JIT0-F1
#
_entry.id   AF-A0A2G6JIT0-F1
#
_cell.length_a   1.000
_cell.length_b   1.000
_cell.length_c   1.000
_cell.angle_alpha   90.00
_cell.angle_beta   90.00
_cell.angle_gamma   90.00
#
_symmetry.space_group_name_H-M   'P 1'
#
loop_
_entity.id
_entity.type
_entity.pdbx_description
1 polymer ?
#
loop_
_entity_poly.entity_id
_entity_poly.type
_entity_poly.pdbx_seq_one_letter_code
_entity_poly.pdbx_strand_id
1 'polypeptide(L)'
;MSALLPALMTCSALALALAPVSAQGETCLELSRRPDSLLWAGAEAARRSLDPGCALDMSRALLLRARDRRAEERAWLELGKSWLLAGEATIALRYADALLRRDADSEPGLALRIRALLRLGRSREALRVAENGLDFAREQSFELRSAYASALYRNQRMREAQRSYRALLRERPQDSEALIRLGSGLLPAGPAPIHRDLRVAIEQVRDGLTSVAERSLLRIIHKQPTHPVPLRLLGELALRAERLRSPLLQQGLGDRLWARLAPAQRPSARVRAFLPAIDKVSEARRVVLERAGYYFEPWLGDLALRGAGHDILLEDERSTDARARRFLRGKRTFDGRLWDDVRGMGGLVAATGVEALDESRELGFDTLIHELAHQVHLYAMSRAERMQVTLLYRQARSRGRWLDKYSASHETEYFAQACEAFFSFAKCAGQPKTHGHTRFELARVDPAMHSFLDGLFVRDPLKGPQRRHLLNLALQAALLTGHCEDARDIGRMLGRSRAPRKSKLLRLEQRYRSL
;
A
#
# COMPACT_ATOMS: atom_id res chain seq x y z
N MET A 1 -29.27 27.54 -15.89
CA MET A 1 -29.38 26.51 -14.84
C MET A 1 -29.82 25.13 -15.34
N SER A 2 -29.73 24.77 -16.63
CA SER A 2 -30.01 23.39 -17.07
C SER A 2 -29.29 23.10 -18.38
N ALA A 3 -28.17 22.35 -18.34
CA ALA A 3 -27.55 21.71 -19.51
C ALA A 3 -26.38 20.75 -19.18
N LEU A 4 -25.82 20.74 -17.95
CA LEU A 4 -24.60 19.97 -17.62
C LEU A 4 -24.84 18.66 -16.84
N LEU A 5 -26.09 18.31 -16.52
CA LEU A 5 -26.43 17.08 -15.78
C LEU A 5 -26.35 15.73 -16.54
N PRO A 6 -26.55 15.62 -17.87
CA PRO A 6 -26.69 14.29 -18.48
C PRO A 6 -25.38 13.49 -18.59
N ALA A 7 -24.22 14.14 -18.72
CA ALA A 7 -22.94 13.46 -18.87
C ALA A 7 -22.34 12.94 -17.54
N LEU A 8 -22.77 13.48 -16.41
CA LEU A 8 -22.42 12.98 -15.07
C LEU A 8 -23.42 11.92 -14.55
N MET A 9 -24.65 11.92 -15.06
CA MET A 9 -25.74 11.02 -14.63
C MET A 9 -25.52 9.54 -15.02
N THR A 10 -24.85 9.24 -16.12
CA THR A 10 -24.54 7.84 -16.51
C THR A 10 -23.45 7.21 -15.64
N CYS A 11 -22.61 8.01 -14.99
CA CYS A 11 -21.66 7.53 -13.97
C CYS A 11 -22.24 7.55 -12.54
N SER A 12 -23.29 8.34 -12.31
CA SER A 12 -23.88 8.56 -10.99
C SER A 12 -24.61 7.31 -10.47
N ALA A 13 -25.46 6.66 -11.28
CA ALA A 13 -26.26 5.54 -10.81
C ALA A 13 -25.41 4.31 -10.40
N LEU A 14 -24.37 3.97 -11.14
CA LEU A 14 -23.48 2.84 -10.80
C LEU A 14 -22.46 3.19 -9.69
N ALA A 15 -22.05 4.47 -9.56
CA ALA A 15 -21.08 4.89 -8.54
C ALA A 15 -21.75 5.30 -7.21
N LEU A 16 -23.05 5.62 -7.19
CA LEU A 16 -23.87 5.73 -5.98
C LEU A 16 -24.22 4.35 -5.41
N ALA A 17 -24.35 3.34 -6.27
CA ALA A 17 -24.75 2.00 -5.87
C ALA A 17 -23.66 1.21 -5.10
N LEU A 18 -22.42 1.69 -5.11
CA LEU A 18 -21.24 0.97 -4.65
C LEU A 18 -20.50 1.75 -3.54
N ALA A 19 -20.95 1.71 -2.28
CA ALA A 19 -20.06 1.91 -1.13
C ALA A 19 -20.61 1.29 0.17
N PRO A 20 -19.75 1.07 1.18
CA PRO A 20 -20.10 0.46 2.46
C PRO A 20 -20.87 1.42 3.36
N VAL A 21 -21.89 0.89 4.04
CA VAL A 21 -22.56 1.56 5.16
C VAL A 21 -21.61 1.75 6.34
N SER A 22 -21.61 2.95 6.93
CA SER A 22 -20.83 3.34 8.10
C SER A 22 -20.74 2.25 9.18
N ALA A 23 -19.65 2.24 9.96
CA ALA A 23 -19.46 1.32 11.07
C ALA A 23 -20.60 1.39 12.12
N GLN A 24 -21.32 2.52 12.19
CA GLN A 24 -22.48 2.74 13.07
C GLN A 24 -23.79 2.19 12.50
N GLY A 25 -23.79 1.76 11.24
CA GLY A 25 -24.95 1.20 10.57
C GLY A 25 -25.94 2.24 10.01
N GLU A 26 -25.59 3.53 10.05
CA GLU A 26 -26.40 4.57 9.42
C GLU A 26 -26.16 4.61 7.92
N THR A 27 -27.24 4.61 7.15
CA THR A 27 -27.25 4.85 5.70
C THR A 27 -26.85 6.29 5.36
N CYS A 28 -26.39 6.52 4.13
CA CYS A 28 -26.12 7.86 3.64
C CYS A 28 -27.33 8.82 3.79
N LEU A 29 -28.55 8.30 3.62
CA LEU A 29 -29.79 9.06 3.83
C LEU A 29 -29.99 9.45 5.32
N GLU A 30 -29.69 8.55 6.25
CA GLU A 30 -29.75 8.86 7.69
C GLU A 30 -28.66 9.88 8.07
N LEU A 31 -27.44 9.69 7.57
CA LEU A 31 -26.34 10.63 7.76
C LEU A 31 -26.66 12.02 7.20
N SER A 32 -27.39 12.10 6.08
CA SER A 32 -27.79 13.39 5.47
C SER A 32 -28.70 14.24 6.36
N ARG A 33 -29.18 13.72 7.49
CA ARG A 33 -29.89 14.52 8.50
C ARG A 33 -28.95 15.28 9.44
N ARG A 34 -27.67 14.92 9.50
CA ARG A 34 -26.65 15.57 10.33
C ARG A 34 -26.24 16.94 9.74
N PRO A 35 -25.83 17.91 10.58
CA PRO A 35 -25.23 19.18 10.13
C PRO A 35 -24.00 19.01 9.23
N ASP A 36 -23.81 19.92 8.28
CA ASP A 36 -22.71 19.91 7.30
C ASP A 36 -21.32 19.92 7.98
N SER A 37 -21.19 20.65 9.09
CA SER A 37 -19.95 20.69 9.88
C SER A 37 -19.56 19.32 10.44
N LEU A 38 -20.55 18.55 10.92
CA LEU A 38 -20.34 17.20 11.44
C LEU A 38 -20.05 16.20 10.33
N LEU A 39 -20.72 16.33 9.17
CA LEU A 39 -20.45 15.48 8.03
C LEU A 39 -19.04 15.70 7.47
N TRP A 40 -18.59 16.96 7.39
CA TRP A 40 -17.25 17.28 6.95
C TRP A 40 -16.18 16.79 7.94
N ALA A 41 -16.34 17.11 9.23
CA ALA A 41 -15.42 16.62 10.26
C ALA A 41 -15.39 15.08 10.30
N GLY A 42 -16.54 14.43 10.09
CA GLY A 42 -16.66 12.98 10.00
C GLY A 42 -15.93 12.39 8.79
N ALA A 43 -16.10 12.99 7.59
CA ALA A 43 -15.38 12.57 6.39
C ALA A 43 -13.86 12.72 6.55
N GLU A 44 -13.41 13.84 7.13
CA GLU A 44 -12.00 14.07 7.38
C GLU A 44 -11.44 13.08 8.42
N ALA A 45 -12.14 12.89 9.53
CA ALA A 45 -11.74 11.93 10.57
C ALA A 45 -11.65 10.50 10.01
N ALA A 46 -12.64 10.08 9.22
CA ALA A 46 -12.65 8.78 8.56
C ALA A 46 -11.45 8.58 7.63
N ARG A 47 -11.06 9.61 6.85
CA ARG A 47 -9.85 9.52 6.03
C ARG A 47 -8.57 9.44 6.87
N ARG A 48 -8.48 10.24 7.95
CA ARG A 48 -7.33 10.20 8.88
C ARG A 48 -7.21 8.86 9.59
N SER A 49 -8.32 8.14 9.77
CA SER A 49 -8.36 6.78 10.28
C SER A 49 -8.26 5.71 9.18
N LEU A 50 -8.07 6.05 7.91
CA LEU A 50 -8.03 5.08 6.80
C LEU A 50 -9.30 4.21 6.69
N ASP A 51 -10.47 4.80 6.94
CA ASP A 51 -11.80 4.20 6.76
C ASP A 51 -12.46 4.76 5.48
N PRO A 52 -12.18 4.19 4.30
CA PRO A 52 -12.75 4.68 3.05
C PRO A 52 -14.27 4.52 3.00
N GLY A 53 -14.85 3.51 3.68
CA GLY A 53 -16.28 3.30 3.69
C GLY A 53 -17.02 4.44 4.37
N CYS A 54 -16.63 4.75 5.62
CA CYS A 54 -17.18 5.87 6.36
C CYS A 54 -16.90 7.22 5.66
N ALA A 55 -15.70 7.41 5.10
CA ALA A 55 -15.35 8.63 4.38
C ALA A 55 -16.25 8.85 3.15
N LEU A 56 -16.52 7.80 2.37
CA LEU A 56 -17.41 7.87 1.21
C LEU A 56 -18.86 8.19 1.61
N ASP A 57 -19.38 7.53 2.64
CA ASP A 57 -20.75 7.77 3.13
C ASP A 57 -20.97 9.21 3.59
N MET A 58 -20.04 9.75 4.40
CA MET A 58 -20.08 11.12 4.88
C MET A 58 -19.96 12.12 3.73
N SER A 59 -19.06 11.86 2.77
CA SER A 59 -18.87 12.72 1.61
C SER A 59 -20.07 12.73 0.66
N ARG A 60 -20.77 11.60 0.52
CA ARG A 60 -22.04 11.52 -0.24
C ARG A 60 -23.16 12.26 0.48
N ALA A 61 -23.25 12.15 1.80
CA ALA A 61 -24.23 12.87 2.60
C ALA A 61 -24.04 14.39 2.46
N LEU A 62 -22.79 14.88 2.42
CA LEU A 62 -22.47 16.28 2.10
C LEU A 62 -23.02 16.68 0.72
N LEU A 63 -22.80 15.84 -0.30
CA LEU A 63 -23.27 16.13 -1.65
C LEU A 63 -24.80 16.21 -1.73
N LEU A 64 -25.52 15.30 -1.05
CA LEU A 64 -27.00 15.30 -1.01
C LEU A 64 -27.57 16.56 -0.34
N ARG A 65 -26.82 17.17 0.58
CA ARG A 65 -27.22 18.38 1.30
C ARG A 65 -26.77 19.67 0.63
N ALA A 66 -25.82 19.61 -0.31
CA ALA A 66 -25.27 20.80 -0.94
C ALA A 66 -26.37 21.65 -1.58
N ARG A 67 -26.55 22.88 -1.08
CA ARG A 67 -27.56 23.84 -1.57
C ARG A 67 -26.97 24.94 -2.43
N ASP A 68 -25.66 25.08 -2.41
CA ASP A 68 -24.94 26.08 -3.17
C ASP A 68 -23.68 25.48 -3.82
N ARG A 69 -23.07 26.28 -4.69
CA ARG A 69 -21.90 25.90 -5.45
C ARG A 69 -20.68 25.56 -4.58
N ARG A 70 -20.45 26.30 -3.49
CA ARG A 70 -19.28 26.09 -2.61
C ARG A 70 -19.44 24.80 -1.80
N ALA A 71 -20.65 24.52 -1.31
CA ALA A 71 -20.97 23.29 -0.62
C ALA A 71 -20.80 22.07 -1.55
N GLU A 72 -21.21 22.19 -2.81
CA GLU A 72 -21.03 21.14 -3.81
C GLU A 72 -19.56 20.90 -4.15
N GLU A 73 -18.77 21.96 -4.38
CA GLU A 73 -17.32 21.87 -4.62
C GLU A 73 -16.60 21.20 -3.44
N ARG A 74 -16.97 21.57 -2.20
CA ARG A 74 -16.45 20.91 -1.00
C ARG A 74 -16.80 19.42 -0.99
N ALA A 75 -18.05 19.05 -1.26
CA ALA A 75 -18.46 17.65 -1.31
C ALA A 75 -17.71 16.86 -2.38
N TRP A 76 -17.48 17.45 -3.57
CA TRP A 76 -16.69 16.84 -4.64
C TRP A 76 -15.23 16.61 -4.25
N LEU A 77 -14.60 17.57 -3.56
CA LEU A 77 -13.24 17.40 -3.05
C LEU A 77 -13.17 16.25 -2.05
N GLU A 78 -14.14 16.19 -1.13
CA GLU A 78 -14.20 15.15 -0.11
C GLU A 78 -14.44 13.76 -0.71
N LEU A 79 -15.34 13.65 -1.69
CA LEU A 79 -15.56 12.43 -2.48
C LEU A 79 -14.30 12.02 -3.24
N GLY A 80 -13.65 12.94 -3.94
CA GLY A 80 -12.45 12.65 -4.72
C GLY A 80 -11.32 12.10 -3.85
N LYS A 81 -11.06 12.71 -2.69
CA LYS A 81 -10.08 12.23 -1.71
C LYS A 81 -10.46 10.86 -1.13
N SER A 82 -11.75 10.62 -0.86
CA SER A 82 -12.24 9.34 -0.31
C SER A 82 -12.12 8.19 -1.33
N TRP A 83 -12.42 8.46 -2.61
CA TRP A 83 -12.18 7.50 -3.69
C TRP A 83 -10.70 7.20 -3.89
N LEU A 84 -9.84 8.21 -3.76
CA LEU A 84 -8.39 8.00 -3.83
C LEU A 84 -7.90 7.09 -2.69
N LEU A 85 -8.42 7.28 -1.47
CA LEU A 85 -8.15 6.41 -0.32
C LEU A 85 -8.64 4.97 -0.55
N ALA A 86 -9.80 4.80 -1.19
CA ALA A 86 -10.33 3.50 -1.59
C ALA A 86 -9.58 2.83 -2.76
N GLY A 87 -8.57 3.49 -3.34
CA GLY A 87 -7.78 2.97 -4.46
C GLY A 87 -8.34 3.31 -5.85
N GLU A 88 -9.48 3.99 -5.93
CA GLU A 88 -10.18 4.34 -7.18
C GLU A 88 -9.68 5.66 -7.78
N ALA A 89 -8.40 5.67 -8.19
CA ALA A 89 -7.75 6.87 -8.69
C ALA A 89 -8.38 7.46 -9.97
N THR A 90 -9.01 6.62 -10.81
CA THR A 90 -9.75 7.09 -12.00
C THR A 90 -10.98 7.91 -11.61
N ILE A 91 -11.70 7.50 -10.57
CA ILE A 91 -12.87 8.22 -10.07
C ILE A 91 -12.42 9.51 -9.37
N ALA A 92 -11.37 9.43 -8.55
CA ALA A 92 -10.78 10.60 -7.91
C ALA A 92 -10.35 11.68 -8.92
N LEU A 93 -9.74 11.26 -10.04
CA LEU A 93 -9.33 12.16 -11.12
C LEU A 93 -10.54 12.92 -11.73
N ARG A 94 -11.68 12.25 -11.92
CA ARG A 94 -12.89 12.89 -12.45
C ARG A 94 -13.44 13.98 -11.52
N TYR A 95 -13.40 13.75 -10.21
CA TYR A 95 -13.76 14.78 -9.23
C TYR A 95 -12.79 15.95 -9.27
N ALA A 96 -11.48 15.68 -9.37
CA ALA A 96 -10.47 16.73 -9.52
C ALA A 96 -10.69 17.58 -10.78
N ASP A 97 -10.96 16.93 -11.93
CA ASP A 97 -11.25 17.63 -13.18
C ASP A 97 -12.56 18.43 -13.10
N ALA A 98 -13.55 17.97 -12.33
CA ALA A 98 -14.79 18.71 -12.10
C ALA A 98 -14.57 19.98 -11.28
N LEU A 99 -13.71 19.93 -10.26
CA LEU A 99 -13.29 21.10 -9.49
C LEU A 99 -12.53 22.09 -10.37
N LEU A 100 -11.56 21.62 -11.16
CA LEU A 100 -10.72 22.48 -11.99
C LEU A 100 -11.46 23.10 -13.18
N ARG A 101 -12.56 22.50 -13.65
CA ARG A 101 -13.45 23.17 -14.62
C ARG A 101 -14.21 24.35 -14.02
N ARG A 102 -14.41 24.36 -12.70
CA ARG A 102 -15.11 25.43 -11.98
C ARG A 102 -14.15 26.54 -11.55
N ASP A 103 -12.97 26.14 -11.10
CA ASP A 103 -11.88 27.00 -10.65
C ASP A 103 -10.55 26.37 -11.05
N ALA A 104 -9.94 26.89 -12.11
CA ALA A 104 -8.70 26.34 -12.67
C ALA A 104 -7.51 26.46 -11.71
N ASP A 105 -7.57 27.42 -10.77
CA ASP A 105 -6.51 27.73 -9.82
C ASP A 105 -6.77 27.09 -8.44
N SER A 106 -7.78 26.22 -8.34
CA SER A 106 -8.11 25.53 -7.10
C SER A 106 -6.97 24.63 -6.64
N GLU A 107 -6.17 25.09 -5.66
CA GLU A 107 -5.05 24.31 -5.13
C GLU A 107 -5.47 22.91 -4.62
N PRO A 108 -6.60 22.73 -3.90
CA PRO A 108 -7.07 21.39 -3.52
C PRO A 108 -7.43 20.52 -4.72
N GLY A 109 -8.00 21.12 -5.78
CA GLY A 109 -8.30 20.44 -7.04
C GLY A 109 -7.04 19.99 -7.77
N LEU A 110 -6.02 20.88 -7.85
CA LEU A 110 -4.71 20.58 -8.43
C LEU A 110 -4.01 19.47 -7.65
N ALA A 111 -3.95 19.56 -6.33
CA ALA A 111 -3.34 18.55 -5.47
C ALA A 111 -4.01 17.19 -5.65
N LEU A 112 -5.35 17.13 -5.65
CA LEU A 112 -6.10 15.89 -5.88
C LEU A 112 -5.81 15.31 -7.28
N ARG A 113 -5.79 16.16 -8.32
CA ARG A 113 -5.49 15.74 -9.70
C ARG A 113 -4.09 15.14 -9.81
N ILE A 114 -3.08 15.82 -9.26
CA ILE A 114 -1.69 15.34 -9.25
C ILE A 114 -1.62 13.98 -8.54
N ARG A 115 -2.17 13.86 -7.33
CA ARG A 115 -2.15 12.61 -6.57
C ARG A 115 -2.86 11.47 -7.31
N ALA A 116 -4.02 11.73 -7.93
CA ALA A 116 -4.73 10.75 -8.74
C ALA A 116 -3.92 10.30 -9.98
N LEU A 117 -3.32 11.24 -10.72
CA LEU A 117 -2.46 10.94 -11.86
C LEU A 117 -1.24 10.12 -11.46
N LEU A 118 -0.61 10.41 -10.31
CA LEU A 118 0.49 9.62 -9.78
C LEU A 118 0.05 8.19 -9.44
N ARG A 119 -1.12 8.01 -8.83
CA ARG A 119 -1.68 6.67 -8.56
C ARG A 119 -2.03 5.88 -9.81
N LEU A 120 -2.39 6.56 -10.90
CA LEU A 120 -2.58 5.97 -12.23
C LEU A 120 -1.27 5.74 -13.00
N GLY A 121 -0.11 6.05 -12.41
CA GLY A 121 1.19 5.96 -13.08
C GLY A 121 1.31 6.89 -14.29
N ARG A 122 0.62 8.04 -14.29
CA ARG A 122 0.72 9.12 -15.29
C ARG A 122 1.64 10.23 -14.76
N SER A 123 2.86 9.85 -14.34
CA SER A 123 3.78 10.75 -13.62
C SER A 123 4.19 12.00 -14.40
N ARG A 124 4.46 11.86 -15.71
CA ARG A 124 4.82 13.00 -16.57
C ARG A 124 3.71 14.04 -16.65
N GLU A 125 2.46 13.58 -16.72
CA GLU A 125 1.31 14.48 -16.73
C GLU A 125 1.08 15.12 -15.36
N ALA A 126 1.24 14.35 -14.28
CA ALA A 126 1.16 14.88 -12.93
C ALA A 126 2.17 16.02 -12.70
N LEU A 127 3.40 15.87 -13.22
CA LEU A 127 4.41 16.92 -13.14
C LEU A 127 4.02 18.17 -13.96
N ARG A 128 3.55 18.00 -15.20
CA ARG A 128 3.08 19.15 -15.99
C ARG A 128 1.93 19.91 -15.32
N VAL A 129 0.96 19.19 -14.74
CA VAL A 129 -0.14 19.81 -13.98
C VAL A 129 0.40 20.58 -12.78
N ALA A 130 1.38 20.02 -12.06
CA ALA A 130 2.00 20.70 -10.93
C ALA A 130 2.77 21.95 -11.36
N GLU A 131 3.60 21.88 -12.40
CA GLU A 131 4.40 23.01 -12.86
C GLU A 131 3.55 24.16 -13.42
N ASN A 132 2.45 23.84 -14.10
CA ASN A 132 1.53 24.85 -14.62
C ASN A 132 0.64 25.46 -13.53
N GLY A 133 0.31 24.68 -12.49
CA GLY A 133 -0.56 25.12 -11.40
C GLY A 133 0.18 25.79 -10.23
N LEU A 134 1.51 25.73 -10.20
CA LEU A 134 2.31 26.37 -9.17
C LEU A 134 2.65 27.81 -9.57
N ASP A 135 2.04 28.76 -8.89
CA ASP A 135 2.53 30.15 -8.90
C ASP A 135 3.65 30.31 -7.89
N PHE A 136 4.91 30.13 -8.31
CA PHE A 136 6.10 30.25 -7.47
C PHE A 136 6.26 31.64 -6.79
N ALA A 137 5.49 32.65 -7.19
CA ALA A 137 5.49 33.96 -6.54
C ALA A 137 4.58 34.04 -5.30
N ARG A 138 3.73 33.03 -5.05
CA ARG A 138 2.83 32.96 -3.90
C ARG A 138 3.23 31.85 -2.94
N GLU A 139 2.74 31.90 -1.70
CA GLU A 139 2.85 30.77 -0.79
C GLU A 139 1.72 29.78 -1.09
N GLN A 140 2.05 28.54 -1.46
CA GLN A 140 1.05 27.50 -1.76
C GLN A 140 0.74 26.63 -0.55
N SER A 141 -0.44 26.01 -0.54
CA SER A 141 -0.83 25.02 0.46
C SER A 141 0.17 23.87 0.56
N PHE A 142 0.25 23.31 1.77
CA PHE A 142 1.08 22.14 2.05
C PHE A 142 0.72 20.96 1.13
N GLU A 143 -0.57 20.73 0.89
CA GLU A 143 -1.07 19.61 0.09
C GLU A 143 -0.61 19.69 -1.37
N LEU A 144 -0.63 20.89 -1.97
CA LEU A 144 -0.14 21.10 -3.34
C LEU A 144 1.39 20.96 -3.42
N ARG A 145 2.13 21.57 -2.48
CA ARG A 145 3.61 21.42 -2.41
C ARG A 145 4.03 19.96 -2.21
N SER A 146 3.30 19.22 -1.37
CA SER A 146 3.49 17.80 -1.12
C SER A 146 3.23 16.96 -2.38
N ALA A 147 2.12 17.20 -3.07
CA ALA A 147 1.83 16.53 -4.34
C ALA A 147 2.88 16.82 -5.43
N TYR A 148 3.38 18.06 -5.49
CA TYR A 148 4.48 18.43 -6.39
C TYR A 148 5.79 17.71 -6.07
N ALA A 149 6.18 17.63 -4.80
CA ALA A 149 7.36 16.88 -4.37
C ALA A 149 7.28 15.40 -4.83
N SER A 150 6.12 14.76 -4.68
CA SER A 150 5.88 13.41 -5.20
C SER A 150 5.98 13.34 -6.72
N ALA A 151 5.49 14.35 -7.45
CA ALA A 151 5.58 14.40 -8.90
C ALA A 151 7.03 14.55 -9.38
N LEU A 152 7.83 15.40 -8.74
CA LEU A 152 9.27 15.52 -9.01
C LEU A 152 9.99 14.19 -8.81
N TYR A 153 9.72 13.53 -7.67
CA TYR A 153 10.31 12.23 -7.35
C TYR A 153 9.96 11.16 -8.40
N ARG A 154 8.68 11.03 -8.76
CA ARG A 154 8.21 10.05 -9.76
C ARG A 154 8.67 10.32 -11.18
N ASN A 155 9.20 11.51 -11.46
CA ASN A 155 9.84 11.88 -12.73
C ASN A 155 11.37 11.95 -12.61
N GLN A 156 11.95 11.38 -11.56
CA GLN A 156 13.38 11.28 -11.33
C GLN A 156 14.12 12.63 -11.23
N ARG A 157 13.42 13.71 -10.90
CA ARG A 157 14.02 15.03 -10.63
C ARG A 157 14.57 15.09 -9.20
N MET A 158 15.56 14.26 -8.91
CA MET A 158 15.98 13.91 -7.54
C MET A 158 16.43 15.12 -6.71
N ARG A 159 17.24 16.01 -7.29
CA ARG A 159 17.72 17.21 -6.57
C ARG A 159 16.58 18.15 -6.17
N GLU A 160 15.59 18.28 -7.04
CA GLU A 160 14.42 19.13 -6.79
C GLU A 160 13.47 18.48 -5.79
N ALA A 161 13.17 17.19 -5.97
CA ALA A 161 12.37 16.42 -5.01
C ALA A 161 12.99 16.49 -3.61
N GLN A 162 14.31 16.34 -3.50
CA GLN A 162 15.04 16.46 -2.23
C GLN A 162 14.84 17.83 -1.58
N ARG A 163 14.97 18.92 -2.35
CA ARG A 163 14.73 20.28 -1.84
C ARG A 163 13.29 20.47 -1.39
N SER A 164 12.32 20.01 -2.18
CA SER A 164 10.90 20.12 -1.87
C SER A 164 10.55 19.36 -0.60
N TYR A 165 10.97 18.10 -0.45
CA TYR A 165 10.72 17.32 0.77
C TYR A 165 11.38 17.92 2.01
N ARG A 166 12.60 18.47 1.90
CA ARG A 166 13.22 19.21 3.02
C ARG A 166 12.44 20.47 3.41
N ALA A 167 11.84 21.16 2.44
CA ALA A 167 10.98 22.30 2.75
C ALA A 167 9.72 21.87 3.51
N LEU A 168 9.11 20.75 3.12
CA LEU A 168 7.94 20.18 3.83
C LEU A 168 8.29 19.79 5.28
N LEU A 169 9.46 19.20 5.53
CA LEU A 169 9.88 18.83 6.88
C LEU A 169 10.15 20.01 7.82
N ARG A 170 10.40 21.22 7.27
CA ARG A 170 10.50 22.43 8.11
C ARG A 170 9.15 22.86 8.68
N GLU A 171 8.07 22.59 7.95
CA GLU A 171 6.70 22.90 8.36
C GLU A 171 6.07 21.75 9.17
N ARG A 172 6.24 20.51 8.69
CA ARG A 172 5.74 19.29 9.34
C ARG A 172 6.88 18.27 9.50
N PRO A 173 7.63 18.31 10.62
CA PRO A 173 8.83 17.45 10.83
C PRO A 173 8.57 15.95 10.85
N GLN A 174 7.31 15.53 11.01
CA GLN A 174 6.88 14.14 11.05
C GLN A 174 6.11 13.71 9.78
N ASP A 175 6.20 14.47 8.68
CA ASP A 175 5.59 14.05 7.41
C ASP A 175 6.22 12.74 6.92
N SER A 176 5.44 11.66 6.96
CA SER A 176 5.90 10.29 6.70
C SER A 176 6.45 10.12 5.29
N GLU A 177 5.79 10.71 4.28
CA GLU A 177 6.26 10.64 2.89
C GLU A 177 7.61 11.34 2.73
N ALA A 178 7.76 12.57 3.20
CA ALA A 178 9.02 13.30 3.08
C ALA A 178 10.18 12.60 3.80
N LEU A 179 9.94 12.09 5.02
CA LEU A 179 10.92 11.33 5.80
C LEU A 179 11.37 10.06 5.07
N ILE A 180 10.42 9.22 4.64
CA ILE A 180 10.71 7.98 3.91
C ILE A 180 11.44 8.28 2.60
N ARG A 181 10.99 9.26 1.82
CA ARG A 181 11.61 9.59 0.53
C ARG A 181 13.06 10.01 0.72
N LEU A 182 13.34 10.88 1.69
CA LEU A 182 14.71 11.30 2.01
C LEU A 182 15.55 10.14 2.58
N GLY A 183 14.99 9.34 3.48
CA GLY A 183 15.69 8.23 4.14
C GLY A 183 15.93 6.99 3.27
N SER A 184 15.16 6.80 2.19
CA SER A 184 15.20 5.60 1.33
C SER A 184 15.77 5.89 -0.06
N GLY A 185 16.93 6.57 -0.10
CA GLY A 185 17.78 6.66 -1.29
C GLY A 185 17.65 7.93 -2.14
N LEU A 186 16.88 8.94 -1.70
CA LEU A 186 16.84 10.22 -2.40
C LEU A 186 18.08 11.09 -2.12
N LEU A 187 18.73 10.89 -0.98
CA LEU A 187 19.93 11.62 -0.61
C LEU A 187 21.14 11.26 -1.52
N PRO A 188 22.16 12.14 -1.61
CA PRO A 188 23.42 11.81 -2.26
C PRO A 188 24.14 10.63 -1.59
N ALA A 189 25.03 9.97 -2.32
CA ALA A 189 25.90 8.95 -1.77
C ALA A 189 26.80 9.54 -0.68
N GLY A 190 27.00 8.80 0.41
CA GLY A 190 27.84 9.21 1.52
C GLY A 190 27.90 8.17 2.63
N PRO A 191 28.85 8.32 3.57
CA PRO A 191 28.89 7.51 4.77
C PRO A 191 27.67 7.84 5.66
N ALA A 192 27.20 6.85 6.42
CA ALA A 192 26.11 6.98 7.38
C ALA A 192 26.53 6.34 8.72
N PRO A 193 27.50 6.94 9.43
CA PRO A 193 28.06 6.35 10.63
C PRO A 193 27.06 6.26 11.79
N ILE A 194 26.97 5.09 12.42
CA ILE A 194 26.11 4.88 13.57
C ILE A 194 26.83 5.31 14.86
N HIS A 195 26.68 6.59 15.21
CA HIS A 195 27.18 7.15 16.47
C HIS A 195 26.36 6.71 17.69
N ARG A 196 26.87 6.98 18.90
CA ARG A 196 26.25 6.58 20.18
C ARG A 196 24.78 7.01 20.28
N ASP A 197 24.46 8.28 20.01
CA ASP A 197 23.09 8.81 20.09
C ASP A 197 22.13 8.07 19.15
N LEU A 198 22.58 7.77 17.93
CA LEU A 198 21.79 7.04 16.94
C LEU A 198 21.61 5.57 17.33
N ARG A 199 22.65 4.93 17.89
CA ARG A 199 22.54 3.55 18.41
C ARG A 199 21.47 3.45 19.49
N VAL A 200 21.46 4.38 20.45
CA VAL A 200 20.43 4.45 21.49
C VAL A 200 19.04 4.66 20.88
N ALA A 201 18.90 5.52 19.88
CA ALA A 201 17.62 5.71 19.19
C ALA A 201 17.15 4.45 18.44
N ILE A 202 18.08 3.70 17.83
CA ILE A 202 17.79 2.42 17.17
C ILE A 202 17.33 1.36 18.17
N GLU A 203 17.98 1.26 19.33
CA GLU A 203 17.56 0.38 20.43
C GLU A 203 16.15 0.73 20.90
N GLN A 204 15.84 2.03 21.06
CA GLN A 204 14.48 2.48 21.39
C GLN A 204 13.44 2.08 20.32
N VAL A 205 13.80 2.09 19.03
CA VAL A 205 12.93 1.59 17.96
C VAL A 205 12.71 0.08 18.11
N ARG A 206 13.78 -0.69 18.32
CA ARG A 206 13.74 -2.16 18.49
C ARG A 206 12.88 -2.59 19.68
N ASP A 207 12.99 -1.85 20.78
CA ASP A 207 12.26 -2.09 22.02
C ASP A 207 10.81 -1.58 21.97
N GLY A 208 10.40 -0.95 20.85
CA GLY A 208 9.04 -0.42 20.68
C GLY A 208 8.74 0.84 21.50
N LEU A 209 9.76 1.53 22.02
CA LEU A 209 9.66 2.77 22.79
C LEU A 209 9.39 3.99 21.89
N THR A 210 8.30 3.91 21.12
CA THR A 210 7.99 4.78 19.97
C THR A 210 8.12 6.27 20.29
N SER A 211 7.44 6.79 21.32
CA SER A 211 7.51 8.22 21.65
C SER A 211 8.90 8.69 22.07
N VAL A 212 9.70 7.81 22.69
CA VAL A 212 11.08 8.13 23.10
C VAL A 212 11.98 8.12 21.86
N ALA A 213 11.85 7.09 21.03
CA ALA A 213 12.57 6.97 19.76
C ALA A 213 12.32 8.19 18.86
N GLU A 214 11.08 8.60 18.67
CA GLU A 214 10.72 9.77 17.85
C GLU A 214 11.45 11.04 18.32
N ARG A 215 11.44 11.32 19.63
CA ARG A 215 12.15 12.49 20.19
C ARG A 215 13.66 12.38 20.00
N SER A 216 14.25 11.20 20.15
CA SER A 216 15.67 10.98 19.90
C SER A 216 16.03 11.17 18.42
N LEU A 217 15.25 10.59 17.51
CA LEU A 217 15.44 10.69 16.07
C LEU A 217 15.29 12.13 15.57
N LEU A 218 14.28 12.87 16.03
CA LEU A 218 14.10 14.29 15.70
C LEU A 218 15.30 15.13 16.13
N ARG A 219 15.85 14.91 17.34
CA ARG A 219 17.07 15.61 17.81
C ARG A 219 18.27 15.29 16.92
N ILE A 220 18.42 14.04 16.48
CA ILE A 220 19.50 13.61 15.58
C ILE A 220 19.32 14.26 14.19
N ILE A 221 18.12 14.22 13.63
CA ILE A 221 17.81 14.83 12.32
C ILE A 221 18.08 16.33 12.35
N HIS A 222 17.75 17.02 13.44
CA HIS A 222 18.05 18.45 13.58
C HIS A 222 19.57 18.73 13.49
N LYS A 223 20.41 17.89 14.11
CA LYS A 223 21.87 18.01 14.05
C LYS A 223 22.44 17.51 12.71
N GLN A 224 21.81 16.52 12.10
CA GLN A 224 22.29 15.83 10.90
C GLN A 224 21.14 15.62 9.89
N PRO A 225 20.69 16.70 9.22
CA PRO A 225 19.49 16.67 8.37
C PRO A 225 19.67 15.87 7.06
N THR A 226 20.85 15.31 6.85
CA THR A 226 21.21 14.50 5.69
C THR A 226 21.59 13.08 6.05
N HIS A 227 21.41 12.65 7.30
CA HIS A 227 21.68 11.27 7.69
C HIS A 227 20.49 10.38 7.29
N PRO A 228 20.66 9.37 6.42
CA PRO A 228 19.54 8.61 5.85
C PRO A 228 18.83 7.74 6.90
N VAL A 229 19.58 7.11 7.81
CA VAL A 229 19.04 6.18 8.81
C VAL A 229 17.98 6.81 9.73
N PRO A 230 18.23 7.92 10.47
CA PRO A 230 17.22 8.47 11.36
C PRO A 230 16.03 9.06 10.60
N LEU A 231 16.24 9.61 9.39
CA LEU A 231 15.14 10.05 8.52
C LEU A 231 14.24 8.87 8.15
N ARG A 232 14.83 7.75 7.72
CA ARG A 232 14.11 6.53 7.40
C ARG A 232 13.35 5.99 8.62
N LEU A 233 14.04 5.80 9.74
CA LEU A 233 13.43 5.25 10.97
C LEU A 233 12.27 6.12 11.48
N LEU A 234 12.41 7.45 11.49
CA LEU A 234 11.30 8.33 11.88
C LEU A 234 10.14 8.25 10.88
N GLY A 235 10.45 8.15 9.58
CA GLY A 235 9.44 7.96 8.54
C GLY A 235 8.69 6.64 8.68
N GLU A 236 9.40 5.56 9.02
CA GLU A 236 8.82 4.24 9.27
C GLU A 236 7.88 4.26 10.48
N LEU A 237 8.29 4.90 11.59
CA LEU A 237 7.43 5.10 12.76
C LEU A 237 6.18 5.91 12.42
N ALA A 238 6.33 7.03 11.68
CA ALA A 238 5.21 7.86 11.28
C ALA A 238 4.23 7.13 10.36
N LEU A 239 4.74 6.41 9.36
CA LEU A 239 3.92 5.62 8.42
C LEU A 239 3.19 4.48 9.15
N ARG A 240 3.87 3.82 10.08
CA ARG A 240 3.26 2.79 10.94
C ARG A 240 2.16 3.38 11.81
N ALA A 241 2.40 4.52 12.44
CA ALA A 241 1.41 5.21 13.26
C ALA A 241 0.17 5.63 12.45
N GLU A 242 0.33 6.03 11.19
CA GLU A 242 -0.79 6.26 10.27
C GLU A 242 -1.57 4.97 9.98
N ARG A 243 -0.87 3.89 9.61
CA ARG A 243 -1.49 2.60 9.27
C ARG A 243 -2.28 2.01 10.43
N LEU A 244 -1.72 2.08 11.65
CA LEU A 244 -2.36 1.59 12.87
C LEU A 244 -3.68 2.29 13.19
N ARG A 245 -4.00 3.45 12.60
CA ARG A 245 -5.32 4.10 12.76
C ARG A 245 -6.44 3.38 12.00
N SER A 246 -6.09 2.49 11.07
CA SER A 246 -7.05 1.69 10.30
C SER A 246 -8.01 0.92 11.20
N PRO A 247 -9.35 1.02 11.00
CA PRO A 247 -10.32 0.22 11.73
C PRO A 247 -10.04 -1.28 11.64
N LEU A 248 -9.47 -1.72 10.51
CA LEU A 248 -9.08 -3.11 10.33
C LEU A 248 -8.07 -3.57 11.39
N LEU A 249 -7.10 -2.72 11.74
CA LEU A 249 -6.08 -3.04 12.74
C LEU A 249 -6.59 -2.78 14.15
N GLN A 250 -7.28 -1.65 14.38
CA GLN A 250 -7.87 -1.30 15.68
C GLN A 250 -8.90 -2.34 16.18
N GLN A 251 -9.64 -2.99 15.27
CA GLN A 251 -10.60 -4.04 15.61
C GLN A 251 -9.97 -5.45 15.70
N GLY A 252 -8.64 -5.55 15.71
CA GLY A 252 -7.90 -6.81 15.79
C GLY A 252 -8.18 -7.77 14.62
N LEU A 253 -8.68 -7.27 13.48
CA LEU A 253 -8.98 -8.13 12.34
C LEU A 253 -7.71 -8.62 11.65
N GLY A 254 -6.67 -7.76 11.59
CA GLY A 254 -5.33 -8.14 11.15
C GLY A 254 -4.77 -9.32 11.96
N ASP A 255 -4.80 -9.22 13.29
CA ASP A 255 -4.32 -10.31 14.17
C ASP A 255 -5.11 -11.60 14.01
N ARG A 256 -6.44 -11.50 13.90
CA ARG A 256 -7.30 -12.66 13.64
C ARG A 256 -7.02 -13.30 12.28
N LEU A 257 -6.74 -12.52 11.24
CA LEU A 257 -6.31 -13.05 9.94
C LEU A 257 -4.96 -13.75 10.07
N TRP A 258 -3.98 -13.10 10.69
CA TRP A 258 -2.64 -13.64 10.87
C TRP A 258 -2.60 -14.92 11.68
N ALA A 259 -3.40 -15.04 12.74
CA ALA A 259 -3.54 -16.27 13.52
C ALA A 259 -4.04 -17.47 12.68
N ARG A 260 -4.68 -17.23 11.54
CA ARG A 260 -5.16 -18.26 10.60
C ARG A 260 -4.19 -18.54 9.47
N LEU A 261 -3.26 -17.62 9.22
CA LEU A 261 -2.22 -17.74 8.19
C LEU A 261 -0.91 -18.29 8.77
N ALA A 262 -0.72 -18.20 10.09
CA ALA A 262 0.48 -18.68 10.77
C ALA A 262 0.69 -20.19 10.54
N PRO A 263 1.91 -20.62 10.17
CA PRO A 263 2.20 -22.03 9.99
C PRO A 263 2.12 -22.77 11.32
N ALA A 264 1.53 -23.97 11.31
CA ALA A 264 1.42 -24.81 12.52
C ALA A 264 2.75 -25.45 12.95
N GLN A 265 3.75 -25.46 12.06
CA GLN A 265 5.04 -26.10 12.29
C GLN A 265 6.17 -25.07 12.24
N ARG A 266 7.19 -25.27 13.09
CA ARG A 266 8.41 -24.47 13.05
C ARG A 266 9.12 -24.66 11.70
N PRO A 267 9.84 -23.64 11.20
CA PRO A 267 10.63 -23.77 9.99
C PRO A 267 11.63 -24.93 10.08
N SER A 268 11.90 -25.61 8.97
CA SER A 268 12.99 -26.58 8.94
C SER A 268 14.35 -25.89 9.09
N ALA A 269 15.39 -26.68 9.37
CA ALA A 269 16.77 -26.19 9.39
C ALA A 269 17.17 -25.55 8.05
N ARG A 270 16.62 -26.02 6.92
CA ARG A 270 16.87 -25.45 5.58
C ARG A 270 16.32 -24.04 5.45
N VAL A 271 15.10 -23.80 5.94
CA VAL A 271 14.50 -22.46 5.95
C VAL A 271 15.30 -21.51 6.84
N ARG A 272 15.73 -21.96 8.03
CA ARG A 272 16.59 -21.16 8.92
C ARG A 272 17.94 -20.81 8.29
N ALA A 273 18.55 -21.75 7.56
CA ALA A 273 19.81 -21.49 6.84
C ALA A 273 19.64 -20.46 5.72
N PHE A 274 18.48 -20.46 5.04
CA PHE A 274 18.16 -19.50 3.99
C PHE A 274 17.81 -18.09 4.52
N LEU A 275 17.21 -18.02 5.71
CA LEU A 275 16.80 -16.79 6.42
C LEU A 275 17.57 -16.64 7.74
N PRO A 276 18.88 -16.30 7.71
CA PRO A 276 19.74 -16.34 8.90
C PRO A 276 19.36 -15.33 9.99
N ALA A 277 18.53 -14.34 9.70
CA ALA A 277 18.07 -13.33 10.65
C ALA A 277 16.82 -13.75 11.45
N ILE A 278 16.25 -14.93 11.20
CA ILE A 278 15.00 -15.39 11.82
C ILE A 278 15.04 -15.43 13.36
N ASP A 279 16.23 -15.67 13.91
CA ASP A 279 16.47 -15.71 15.37
C ASP A 279 16.90 -14.35 15.94
N LYS A 280 17.12 -13.34 15.09
CA LYS A 280 17.58 -11.99 15.47
C LYS A 280 16.48 -10.94 15.50
N VAL A 281 15.27 -11.30 15.06
CA VAL A 281 14.12 -10.40 15.03
C VAL A 281 13.14 -10.69 16.18
N SER A 282 12.26 -9.74 16.46
CA SER A 282 11.17 -9.91 17.43
C SER A 282 10.24 -11.07 17.05
N GLU A 283 9.51 -11.61 18.02
CA GLU A 283 8.55 -12.69 17.79
C GLU A 283 7.51 -12.34 16.69
N ALA A 284 6.97 -11.12 16.72
CA ALA A 284 6.00 -10.66 15.74
C ALA A 284 6.55 -10.69 14.30
N ARG A 285 7.82 -10.30 14.11
CA ARG A 285 8.50 -10.32 12.81
C ARG A 285 8.93 -11.73 12.42
N ARG A 286 9.33 -12.56 13.39
CA ARG A 286 9.65 -13.97 13.18
C ARG A 286 8.47 -14.70 12.54
N VAL A 287 7.24 -14.51 13.05
CA VAL A 287 6.04 -15.15 12.47
C VAL A 287 5.87 -14.85 10.97
N VAL A 288 6.22 -13.64 10.52
CA VAL A 288 6.18 -13.27 9.09
C VAL A 288 7.20 -14.07 8.28
N LEU A 289 8.44 -14.16 8.78
CA LEU A 289 9.52 -14.94 8.17
C LEU A 289 9.17 -16.43 8.11
N GLU A 290 8.65 -16.98 9.19
CA GLU A 290 8.26 -18.40 9.27
C GLU A 290 7.13 -18.71 8.29
N ARG A 291 6.13 -17.83 8.17
CA ARG A 291 5.04 -17.99 7.20
C ARG A 291 5.53 -17.96 5.77
N ALA A 292 6.33 -16.96 5.40
CA ALA A 292 6.88 -16.87 4.05
C ALA A 292 7.78 -18.06 3.74
N GLY A 293 8.66 -18.42 4.68
CA GLY A 293 9.50 -19.61 4.60
C GLY A 293 8.69 -20.89 4.46
N TYR A 294 7.54 -21.01 5.14
CA TYR A 294 6.63 -22.13 5.00
C TYR A 294 6.02 -22.23 3.60
N TYR A 295 5.54 -21.13 3.00
CA TYR A 295 4.96 -21.19 1.64
C TYR A 295 6.00 -21.55 0.58
N PHE A 296 7.24 -21.09 0.74
CA PHE A 296 8.32 -21.30 -0.22
C PHE A 296 9.23 -22.49 0.08
N GLU A 297 9.05 -23.19 1.20
CA GLU A 297 9.94 -24.26 1.67
C GLU A 297 10.34 -25.30 0.60
N PRO A 298 9.45 -25.74 -0.33
CA PRO A 298 9.82 -26.69 -1.37
C PRO A 298 11.03 -26.25 -2.22
N TRP A 299 11.28 -24.95 -2.36
CA TRP A 299 12.38 -24.41 -3.17
C TRP A 299 13.57 -23.92 -2.34
N LEU A 300 13.36 -23.53 -1.09
CA LEU A 300 14.41 -22.84 -0.30
C LEU A 300 15.64 -23.72 -0.04
N GLY A 301 15.46 -25.03 0.13
CA GLY A 301 16.57 -25.97 0.31
C GLY A 301 17.51 -26.01 -0.89
N ASP A 302 16.95 -26.16 -2.09
CA ASP A 302 17.72 -26.22 -3.33
C ASP A 302 18.36 -24.88 -3.68
N LEU A 303 17.66 -23.77 -3.37
CA LEU A 303 18.22 -22.43 -3.48
C LEU A 303 19.44 -22.26 -2.57
N ALA A 304 19.35 -22.68 -1.29
CA ALA A 304 20.46 -22.60 -0.36
C ALA A 304 21.69 -23.41 -0.84
N LEU A 305 21.47 -24.61 -1.39
CA LEU A 305 22.54 -25.43 -1.98
C LEU A 305 23.24 -24.75 -3.17
N ARG A 306 22.55 -23.85 -3.88
CA ARG A 306 23.08 -23.04 -4.99
C ARG A 306 23.75 -21.75 -4.51
N GLY A 307 23.94 -21.58 -3.20
CA GLY A 307 24.52 -20.37 -2.61
C GLY A 307 23.56 -19.19 -2.54
N ALA A 308 22.26 -19.41 -2.72
CA ALA A 308 21.25 -18.37 -2.51
C ALA A 308 20.99 -18.16 -1.01
N GLY A 309 20.63 -16.93 -0.67
CA GLY A 309 20.22 -16.56 0.68
C GLY A 309 19.32 -15.33 0.63
N HIS A 310 18.66 -15.02 1.74
CA HIS A 310 17.84 -13.84 1.85
C HIS A 310 18.12 -13.11 3.15
N ASP A 311 18.75 -11.94 3.02
CA ASP A 311 19.13 -11.11 4.16
C ASP A 311 17.95 -10.29 4.66
N ILE A 312 17.71 -10.28 5.97
CA ILE A 312 16.82 -9.30 6.59
C ILE A 312 17.68 -8.17 7.11
N LEU A 313 17.57 -7.01 6.47
CA LEU A 313 18.35 -5.83 6.82
C LEU A 313 17.79 -5.22 8.10
N LEU A 314 18.58 -5.18 9.16
CA LEU A 314 18.20 -4.58 10.43
C LEU A 314 18.08 -3.04 10.32
N GLU A 315 17.62 -2.41 11.40
CA GLU A 315 17.34 -0.98 11.48
C GLU A 315 18.56 -0.09 11.19
N ASP A 316 19.77 -0.57 11.48
CA ASP A 316 21.04 0.16 11.32
C ASP A 316 21.81 -0.23 10.05
N GLU A 317 21.37 -1.26 9.35
CA GLU A 317 22.07 -1.81 8.19
C GLU A 317 21.65 -1.12 6.89
N ARG A 318 22.63 -0.86 6.03
CA ARG A 318 22.41 -0.42 4.65
C ARG A 318 22.58 -1.60 3.71
N SER A 319 21.86 -1.55 2.60
CA SER A 319 21.78 -2.63 1.62
C SER A 319 23.12 -3.06 1.04
N THR A 320 24.04 -2.11 0.92
CA THR A 320 25.39 -2.30 0.37
C THR A 320 26.45 -2.61 1.42
N ASP A 321 26.08 -2.72 2.70
CA ASP A 321 27.01 -3.09 3.78
C ASP A 321 27.38 -4.58 3.72
N ALA A 322 26.41 -5.41 3.31
CA ALA A 322 26.63 -6.82 3.02
C ALA A 322 27.66 -7.03 1.91
N ARG A 323 28.59 -7.97 2.11
CA ARG A 323 29.65 -8.31 1.14
C ARG A 323 29.07 -8.63 -0.25
N ALA A 324 27.97 -9.39 -0.29
CA ALA A 324 27.31 -9.82 -1.52
C ALA A 324 26.84 -8.65 -2.41
N ARG A 325 26.59 -7.46 -1.83
CA ARG A 325 26.02 -6.31 -2.54
C ARG A 325 26.89 -5.05 -2.47
N ARG A 326 28.11 -5.16 -1.95
CA ARG A 326 29.06 -4.04 -1.82
C ARG A 326 29.37 -3.36 -3.16
N PHE A 327 29.33 -4.11 -4.26
CA PHE A 327 29.56 -3.60 -5.62
C PHE A 327 28.50 -2.58 -6.09
N LEU A 328 27.37 -2.45 -5.40
CA LEU A 328 26.32 -1.47 -5.68
C LEU A 328 26.52 -0.14 -4.94
N ARG A 329 27.50 -0.06 -4.04
CA ARG A 329 27.72 1.13 -3.20
C ARG A 329 27.90 2.39 -4.04
N GLY A 330 27.19 3.45 -3.69
CA GLY A 330 27.22 4.74 -4.38
C GLY A 330 26.49 4.77 -5.73
N LYS A 331 25.97 3.63 -6.22
CA LYS A 331 25.24 3.56 -7.50
C LYS A 331 23.77 3.85 -7.28
N ARG A 332 23.08 4.25 -8.35
CA ARG A 332 21.63 4.46 -8.34
C ARG A 332 20.90 3.36 -9.10
N THR A 333 19.68 3.07 -8.66
CA THR A 333 18.69 2.26 -9.37
C THR A 333 18.27 2.96 -10.67
N PHE A 334 17.57 2.24 -11.55
CA PHE A 334 16.98 2.80 -12.77
C PHE A 334 15.92 3.88 -12.48
N ASP A 335 15.30 3.85 -11.28
CA ASP A 335 14.35 4.86 -10.82
C ASP A 335 15.02 5.97 -10.01
N GLY A 336 16.35 5.98 -9.92
CA GLY A 336 17.19 7.06 -9.37
C GLY A 336 17.41 7.04 -7.86
N ARG A 337 16.91 6.04 -7.13
CA ARG A 337 17.23 5.82 -5.71
C ARG A 337 18.67 5.34 -5.52
N LEU A 338 19.33 5.73 -4.45
CA LEU A 338 20.65 5.23 -4.06
C LEU A 338 20.56 3.79 -3.56
N TRP A 339 21.30 2.86 -4.18
CA TRP A 339 21.27 1.44 -3.83
C TRP A 339 21.62 1.16 -2.37
N ASP A 340 22.46 1.99 -1.76
CA ASP A 340 22.82 1.88 -0.35
C ASP A 340 21.58 1.83 0.57
N ASP A 341 20.51 2.56 0.24
CA ASP A 341 19.35 2.74 1.11
C ASP A 341 18.06 2.10 0.54
N VAL A 342 18.18 1.28 -0.51
CA VAL A 342 17.05 0.52 -1.10
C VAL A 342 16.78 -0.72 -0.27
N ARG A 343 15.61 -0.81 0.36
CA ARG A 343 15.29 -1.85 1.36
C ARG A 343 14.59 -3.10 0.81
N GLY A 344 14.51 -3.27 -0.51
CA GLY A 344 13.97 -4.47 -1.16
C GLY A 344 14.77 -4.75 -2.42
N MET A 345 15.39 -5.93 -2.50
CA MET A 345 16.29 -6.29 -3.59
C MET A 345 16.21 -7.77 -3.92
N GLY A 346 15.89 -8.07 -5.17
CA GLY A 346 16.00 -9.42 -5.72
C GLY A 346 17.44 -9.83 -6.03
N GLY A 347 17.61 -11.04 -6.55
CA GLY A 347 18.91 -11.62 -6.90
C GLY A 347 19.18 -12.92 -6.15
N LEU A 348 20.33 -13.56 -6.42
CA LEU A 348 20.68 -14.83 -5.78
C LEU A 348 20.81 -14.66 -4.25
N VAL A 349 21.43 -13.57 -3.81
CA VAL A 349 21.45 -13.13 -2.41
C VAL A 349 20.59 -11.87 -2.27
N ALA A 350 19.30 -12.09 -2.10
CA ALA A 350 18.27 -11.06 -2.00
C ALA A 350 18.29 -10.39 -0.61
N ALA A 351 17.56 -9.28 -0.47
CA ALA A 351 17.40 -8.61 0.82
C ALA A 351 16.04 -7.94 0.98
N THR A 352 15.52 -7.96 2.21
CA THR A 352 14.31 -7.25 2.62
C THR A 352 14.58 -6.48 3.92
N GLY A 353 14.14 -5.23 3.99
CA GLY A 353 14.20 -4.42 5.20
C GLY A 353 13.31 -4.98 6.30
N VAL A 354 13.79 -4.96 7.54
CA VAL A 354 13.05 -5.47 8.70
C VAL A 354 11.68 -4.79 8.90
N GLU A 355 11.55 -3.51 8.53
CA GLU A 355 10.31 -2.72 8.53
C GLU A 355 9.23 -3.28 7.57
N ALA A 356 9.64 -3.95 6.49
CA ALA A 356 8.71 -4.55 5.55
C ALA A 356 8.00 -5.79 6.15
N LEU A 357 8.60 -6.41 7.17
CA LEU A 357 7.95 -7.47 7.95
C LEU A 357 6.81 -6.89 8.79
N ASP A 358 7.01 -5.73 9.40
CA ASP A 358 5.95 -5.02 10.13
C ASP A 358 4.84 -4.60 9.16
N GLU A 359 5.22 -4.09 7.98
CA GLU A 359 4.25 -3.74 6.93
C GLU A 359 3.39 -4.93 6.50
N SER A 360 3.99 -6.09 6.21
CA SER A 360 3.24 -7.31 5.90
C SER A 360 2.30 -7.67 7.06
N ARG A 361 2.80 -7.64 8.29
CA ARG A 361 2.03 -7.98 9.50
C ARG A 361 0.81 -7.06 9.71
N GLU A 362 0.90 -5.83 9.25
CA GLU A 362 -0.14 -4.80 9.31
C GLU A 362 -1.00 -4.72 8.04
N LEU A 363 -0.97 -5.78 7.21
CA LEU A 363 -1.72 -5.89 5.95
C LEU A 363 -1.36 -4.79 4.93
N GLY A 364 -0.11 -4.34 4.91
CA GLY A 364 0.48 -3.63 3.79
C GLY A 364 1.07 -4.60 2.76
N PHE A 365 2.02 -4.11 1.95
CA PHE A 365 2.70 -4.92 0.94
C PHE A 365 3.61 -5.97 1.56
N ASP A 366 3.63 -7.18 1.01
CA ASP A 366 4.55 -8.22 1.43
C ASP A 366 5.81 -8.28 0.56
N THR A 367 6.77 -7.40 0.87
CA THR A 367 8.05 -7.35 0.18
C THR A 367 8.79 -8.70 0.26
N LEU A 368 8.71 -9.42 1.38
CA LEU A 368 9.43 -10.69 1.52
C LEU A 368 8.89 -11.74 0.55
N ILE A 369 7.56 -11.91 0.47
CA ILE A 369 6.92 -12.81 -0.50
C ILE A 369 7.27 -12.40 -1.93
N HIS A 370 7.24 -11.10 -2.23
CA HIS A 370 7.61 -10.57 -3.54
C HIS A 370 9.06 -10.94 -3.93
N GLU A 371 10.02 -10.69 -3.05
CA GLU A 371 11.43 -10.96 -3.32
C GLU A 371 11.77 -12.47 -3.33
N LEU A 372 11.12 -13.28 -2.49
CA LEU A 372 11.22 -14.74 -2.57
C LEU A 372 10.66 -15.27 -3.89
N ALA A 373 9.58 -14.68 -4.42
CA ALA A 373 9.03 -15.06 -5.71
C ALA A 373 10.03 -14.79 -6.84
N HIS A 374 10.78 -13.67 -6.81
CA HIS A 374 11.89 -13.44 -7.74
C HIS A 374 12.95 -14.54 -7.64
N GLN A 375 13.36 -14.92 -6.42
CA GLN A 375 14.36 -15.95 -6.21
C GLN A 375 13.92 -17.32 -6.74
N VAL A 376 12.69 -17.74 -6.45
CA VAL A 376 12.14 -19.00 -6.94
C VAL A 376 12.01 -18.98 -8.46
N HIS A 377 11.45 -17.92 -9.03
CA HIS A 377 11.26 -17.81 -10.48
C HIS A 377 12.59 -17.90 -11.24
N LEU A 378 13.59 -17.15 -10.79
CA LEU A 378 14.87 -17.04 -11.50
C LEU A 378 15.79 -18.24 -11.27
N TYR A 379 15.81 -18.81 -10.05
CA TYR A 379 16.88 -19.73 -9.65
C TYR A 379 16.41 -21.13 -9.24
N ALA A 380 15.11 -21.33 -8.99
CA ALA A 380 14.57 -22.63 -8.54
C ALA A 380 13.65 -23.30 -9.57
N MET A 381 12.81 -22.53 -10.28
CA MET A 381 11.88 -23.09 -11.27
C MET A 381 12.60 -23.85 -12.39
N SER A 382 11.96 -24.89 -12.90
CA SER A 382 12.37 -25.58 -14.11
C SER A 382 12.23 -24.67 -15.34
N ARG A 383 12.85 -25.07 -16.45
CA ARG A 383 12.72 -24.35 -17.73
C ARG A 383 11.26 -24.31 -18.22
N ALA A 384 10.50 -25.38 -17.98
CA ALA A 384 9.10 -25.48 -18.37
C ALA A 384 8.22 -24.51 -17.56
N GLU A 385 8.40 -24.44 -16.24
CA GLU A 385 7.66 -23.49 -15.39
C GLU A 385 8.00 -22.03 -15.75
N ARG A 386 9.27 -21.69 -15.96
CA ARG A 386 9.66 -20.34 -16.42
C ARG A 386 9.02 -20.00 -17.76
N MET A 387 9.02 -20.94 -18.72
CA MET A 387 8.35 -20.73 -20.00
C MET A 387 6.85 -20.50 -19.83
N GLN A 388 6.20 -21.22 -18.91
CA GLN A 388 4.79 -21.03 -18.61
C GLN A 388 4.52 -19.61 -18.06
N VAL A 389 5.38 -19.11 -17.16
CA VAL A 389 5.30 -17.72 -16.69
C VAL A 389 5.45 -16.73 -17.84
N THR A 390 6.43 -16.93 -18.74
CA THR A 390 6.62 -16.10 -19.93
C THR A 390 5.37 -16.07 -20.84
N LEU A 391 4.75 -17.24 -21.07
CA LEU A 391 3.54 -17.34 -21.89
C LEU A 391 2.35 -16.62 -21.23
N LEU A 392 2.15 -16.82 -19.92
CA LEU A 392 1.12 -16.13 -19.14
C LEU A 392 1.33 -14.61 -19.18
N TYR A 393 2.56 -14.14 -19.00
CA TYR A 393 2.90 -12.72 -19.07
C TYR A 393 2.56 -12.11 -20.43
N ARG A 394 2.97 -12.77 -21.53
CA ARG A 394 2.66 -12.30 -22.89
C ARG A 394 1.16 -12.26 -23.16
N GLN A 395 0.43 -13.25 -22.66
CA GLN A 395 -1.03 -13.33 -22.74
C GLN A 395 -1.72 -12.22 -21.93
N ALA A 396 -1.28 -11.99 -20.70
CA ALA A 396 -1.77 -10.90 -19.87
C ALA A 396 -1.54 -9.55 -20.55
N ARG A 397 -0.33 -9.34 -21.11
CA ARG A 397 0.04 -8.11 -21.82
C ARG A 397 -0.75 -7.88 -23.11
N SER A 398 -1.07 -8.91 -23.88
CA SER A 398 -1.87 -8.73 -25.09
C SER A 398 -3.35 -8.45 -24.80
N ARG A 399 -3.84 -8.89 -23.63
CA ARG A 399 -5.27 -8.78 -23.24
C ARG A 399 -5.57 -7.71 -22.19
N GLY A 400 -4.58 -6.94 -21.73
CA GLY A 400 -4.81 -5.96 -20.68
C GLY A 400 -5.08 -6.56 -19.30
N ARG A 401 -4.65 -7.81 -19.04
CA ARG A 401 -5.00 -8.59 -17.84
C ARG A 401 -3.84 -8.69 -16.85
N TRP A 402 -3.30 -7.56 -16.40
CA TRP A 402 -2.27 -7.50 -15.37
C TRP A 402 -2.75 -6.63 -14.21
N LEU A 403 -2.20 -6.87 -13.03
CA LEU A 403 -2.62 -6.18 -11.80
C LEU A 403 -2.35 -4.65 -11.84
N ASP A 404 -1.18 -4.24 -12.34
CA ASP A 404 -0.77 -2.83 -12.39
C ASP A 404 0.33 -2.59 -13.45
N LYS A 405 0.71 -1.33 -13.65
CA LYS A 405 1.77 -0.96 -14.61
C LYS A 405 3.16 -1.52 -14.27
N TYR A 406 3.44 -1.71 -12.99
CA TYR A 406 4.69 -2.28 -12.49
C TYR A 406 4.79 -3.78 -12.81
N SER A 407 3.73 -4.56 -12.57
CA SER A 407 3.65 -5.96 -12.97
C SER A 407 3.67 -6.14 -14.49
N ALA A 408 3.20 -5.17 -15.26
CA ALA A 408 3.30 -5.17 -16.72
C ALA A 408 4.70 -4.85 -17.28
N SER A 409 5.65 -4.41 -16.43
CA SER A 409 6.95 -3.91 -16.90
C SER A 409 7.89 -5.02 -17.35
N HIS A 410 7.92 -6.14 -16.61
CA HIS A 410 8.78 -7.28 -16.87
C HIS A 410 8.14 -8.58 -16.36
N GLU A 411 8.45 -9.72 -16.96
CA GLU A 411 7.84 -11.02 -16.57
C GLU A 411 8.18 -11.45 -15.14
N THR A 412 9.32 -10.99 -14.62
CA THR A 412 9.76 -11.24 -13.24
C THR A 412 8.88 -10.48 -12.26
N GLU A 413 8.63 -9.18 -12.50
CA GLU A 413 7.71 -8.36 -11.69
C GLU A 413 6.28 -8.84 -11.80
N TYR A 414 5.87 -9.30 -12.99
CA TYR A 414 4.56 -9.90 -13.21
C TYR A 414 4.33 -11.10 -12.28
N PHE A 415 5.29 -12.04 -12.23
CA PHE A 415 5.20 -13.20 -11.36
C PHE A 415 5.29 -12.82 -9.88
N ALA A 416 6.21 -11.94 -9.50
CA ALA A 416 6.41 -11.54 -8.11
C ALA A 416 5.21 -10.77 -7.54
N GLN A 417 4.62 -9.84 -8.30
CA GLN A 417 3.39 -9.15 -7.92
C GLN A 417 2.20 -10.11 -7.82
N ALA A 418 2.11 -11.10 -8.72
CA ALA A 418 1.05 -12.10 -8.63
C ALA A 418 1.20 -12.98 -7.39
N CYS A 419 2.42 -13.41 -7.03
CA CYS A 419 2.67 -14.16 -5.80
C CYS A 419 2.31 -13.35 -4.54
N GLU A 420 2.71 -12.09 -4.49
CA GLU A 420 2.38 -11.17 -3.39
C GLU A 420 0.87 -11.01 -3.22
N ALA A 421 0.16 -10.78 -4.33
CA ALA A 421 -1.30 -10.70 -4.33
C ALA A 421 -1.92 -12.04 -3.91
N PHE A 422 -1.42 -13.16 -4.41
CA PHE A 422 -1.95 -14.51 -4.12
C PHE A 422 -1.94 -14.87 -2.64
N PHE A 423 -0.94 -14.41 -1.88
CA PHE A 423 -0.87 -14.61 -0.43
C PHE A 423 -1.49 -13.46 0.39
N SER A 424 -2.05 -12.45 -0.27
CA SER A 424 -2.67 -11.28 0.36
C SER A 424 -4.19 -11.39 0.41
N PHE A 425 -4.73 -11.75 1.58
CA PHE A 425 -6.18 -11.93 1.80
C PHE A 425 -6.93 -10.62 2.12
N ALA A 426 -6.21 -9.57 2.48
CA ALA A 426 -6.73 -8.26 2.74
C ALA A 426 -5.58 -7.25 2.73
N LYS A 427 -5.88 -5.99 2.42
CA LYS A 427 -4.95 -4.86 2.50
C LYS A 427 -5.58 -3.70 3.26
N CYS A 428 -4.77 -2.95 4.00
CA CYS A 428 -5.18 -1.65 4.51
C CYS A 428 -5.46 -0.67 3.37
N ALA A 429 -6.42 0.24 3.56
CA ALA A 429 -6.75 1.27 2.58
C ALA A 429 -5.60 2.29 2.40
N GLY A 430 -5.64 3.06 1.32
CA GLY A 430 -4.67 4.13 1.03
C GLY A 430 -3.33 3.68 0.45
N GLN A 431 -3.09 2.37 0.36
CA GLN A 431 -1.87 1.80 -0.22
C GLN A 431 -1.72 2.17 -1.71
N PRO A 432 -0.50 2.43 -2.21
CA PRO A 432 -0.23 2.57 -3.64
C PRO A 432 -0.85 1.43 -4.44
N LYS A 433 -1.29 1.67 -5.69
CA LYS A 433 -1.94 0.63 -6.50
C LYS A 433 -1.07 -0.64 -6.60
N THR A 434 0.24 -0.45 -6.76
CA THR A 434 1.25 -1.51 -6.81
C THR A 434 1.42 -2.32 -5.52
N HIS A 435 0.80 -1.90 -4.43
CA HIS A 435 0.94 -2.48 -3.09
C HIS A 435 -0.42 -2.88 -2.48
N GLY A 436 -1.50 -2.62 -3.21
CA GLY A 436 -2.88 -2.80 -2.75
C GLY A 436 -3.56 -4.06 -3.30
N HIS A 437 -2.83 -4.93 -3.99
CA HIS A 437 -3.39 -6.10 -4.63
C HIS A 437 -3.77 -7.19 -3.63
N THR A 438 -4.87 -7.87 -3.92
CA THR A 438 -5.35 -8.99 -3.13
C THR A 438 -5.46 -10.24 -3.99
N ARG A 439 -5.58 -11.39 -3.32
CA ARG A 439 -5.77 -12.68 -3.99
C ARG A 439 -7.04 -12.69 -4.83
N PHE A 440 -8.08 -12.02 -4.35
CA PHE A 440 -9.39 -11.97 -5.01
C PHE A 440 -9.36 -11.07 -6.24
N GLU A 441 -8.66 -9.93 -6.17
CA GLU A 441 -8.38 -9.11 -7.34
C GLU A 441 -7.61 -9.90 -8.39
N LEU A 442 -6.54 -10.62 -8.01
CA LEU A 442 -5.77 -11.46 -8.94
C LEU A 442 -6.66 -12.51 -9.62
N ALA A 443 -7.48 -13.24 -8.87
CA ALA A 443 -8.39 -14.25 -9.43
C ALA A 443 -9.35 -13.67 -10.48
N ARG A 444 -9.76 -12.40 -10.33
CA ARG A 444 -10.69 -11.72 -11.21
C ARG A 444 -10.01 -11.07 -12.41
N VAL A 445 -8.90 -10.39 -12.20
CA VAL A 445 -8.16 -9.65 -13.24
C VAL A 445 -7.36 -10.61 -14.12
N ASP A 446 -6.71 -11.60 -13.51
CA ASP A 446 -5.86 -12.57 -14.17
C ASP A 446 -6.07 -14.01 -13.64
N PRO A 447 -7.20 -14.63 -14.00
CA PRO A 447 -7.54 -15.98 -13.56
C PRO A 447 -6.53 -17.04 -14.03
N ALA A 448 -5.81 -16.80 -15.13
CA ALA A 448 -4.84 -17.74 -15.66
C ALA A 448 -3.58 -17.79 -14.77
N MET A 449 -3.04 -16.63 -14.40
CA MET A 449 -1.96 -16.57 -13.41
C MET A 449 -2.42 -17.07 -12.04
N HIS A 450 -3.61 -16.68 -11.57
CA HIS A 450 -4.15 -17.21 -10.31
C HIS A 450 -4.19 -18.75 -10.31
N SER A 451 -4.69 -19.37 -11.38
CA SER A 451 -4.76 -20.83 -11.51
C SER A 451 -3.37 -21.47 -11.57
N PHE A 452 -2.41 -20.83 -12.23
CA PHE A 452 -1.03 -21.31 -12.25
C PHE A 452 -0.41 -21.31 -10.85
N LEU A 453 -0.58 -20.22 -10.09
CA LEU A 453 -0.09 -20.14 -8.71
C LEU A 453 -0.78 -21.14 -7.78
N ASP A 454 -2.10 -21.35 -7.97
CA ASP A 454 -2.83 -22.37 -7.23
C ASP A 454 -2.29 -23.78 -7.51
N GLY A 455 -1.88 -24.08 -8.74
CA GLY A 455 -1.20 -25.34 -9.06
C GLY A 455 0.23 -25.42 -8.52
N LEU A 456 0.97 -24.31 -8.55
CA LEU A 456 2.37 -24.22 -8.15
C LEU A 456 2.56 -24.36 -6.63
N PHE A 457 1.72 -23.68 -5.84
CA PHE A 457 1.85 -23.68 -4.38
C PHE A 457 1.02 -24.81 -3.76
N VAL A 458 1.73 -25.82 -3.25
CA VAL A 458 1.14 -26.94 -2.48
C VAL A 458 0.60 -26.45 -1.13
N ARG A 459 1.24 -25.43 -0.55
CA ARG A 459 0.90 -24.87 0.76
C ARG A 459 0.06 -23.61 0.59
N ASP A 460 -1.25 -23.80 0.62
CA ASP A 460 -2.22 -22.72 0.50
C ASP A 460 -3.24 -22.79 1.65
N PRO A 461 -3.37 -21.72 2.46
CA PRO A 461 -4.37 -21.63 3.52
C PRO A 461 -5.82 -21.87 3.07
N LEU A 462 -6.16 -21.63 1.80
CA LEU A 462 -7.50 -21.91 1.27
C LEU A 462 -7.75 -23.38 0.92
N LYS A 463 -6.73 -24.23 0.84
CA LYS A 463 -6.87 -25.68 0.65
C LYS A 463 -7.09 -26.43 1.97
N GLY A 464 -6.88 -25.77 3.11
CA GLY A 464 -6.99 -26.35 4.43
C GLY A 464 -8.38 -26.27 5.08
N PRO A 465 -8.57 -26.90 6.26
CA PRO A 465 -9.85 -26.91 6.98
C PRO A 465 -10.29 -25.53 7.46
N GLN A 466 -9.37 -24.56 7.56
CA GLN A 466 -9.67 -23.20 8.00
C GLN A 466 -10.23 -22.29 6.89
N ARG A 467 -10.35 -22.79 5.64
CA ARG A 467 -10.80 -22.04 4.46
C ARG A 467 -12.00 -21.13 4.75
N ARG A 468 -13.08 -21.67 5.32
CA ARG A 468 -14.32 -20.91 5.56
C ARG A 468 -14.11 -19.76 6.55
N HIS A 469 -13.33 -19.98 7.61
CA HIS A 469 -13.02 -18.96 8.60
C HIS A 469 -12.17 -17.84 8.00
N LEU A 470 -11.13 -18.21 7.24
CA LEU A 470 -10.28 -17.27 6.55
C LEU A 470 -11.08 -16.40 5.56
N LEU A 471 -11.94 -17.01 4.75
CA LEU A 471 -12.84 -16.27 3.84
C LEU A 471 -13.79 -15.34 4.60
N ASN A 472 -14.35 -15.74 5.75
CA ASN A 472 -15.20 -14.84 6.55
C ASN A 472 -14.44 -13.64 7.12
N LEU A 473 -13.17 -13.80 7.49
CA LEU A 473 -12.32 -12.70 7.96
C LEU A 473 -11.92 -11.78 6.81
N ALA A 474 -11.55 -12.35 5.66
CA ALA A 474 -11.26 -11.59 4.44
C ALA A 474 -12.49 -10.79 3.96
N LEU A 475 -13.70 -11.36 4.06
CA LEU A 475 -14.94 -10.65 3.73
C LEU A 475 -15.15 -9.45 4.64
N GLN A 476 -14.96 -9.61 5.95
CA GLN A 476 -15.05 -8.48 6.90
C GLN A 476 -14.02 -7.39 6.56
N ALA A 477 -12.80 -7.79 6.21
CA ALA A 477 -11.73 -6.86 5.87
C ALA A 477 -12.08 -6.08 4.59
N ALA A 478 -12.49 -6.78 3.53
CA ALA A 478 -12.87 -6.18 2.25
C ALA A 478 -14.02 -5.17 2.40
N LEU A 479 -15.00 -5.47 3.26
CA LEU A 479 -16.10 -4.54 3.56
C LEU A 479 -15.63 -3.28 4.29
N LEU A 480 -14.72 -3.42 5.26
CA LEU A 480 -14.16 -2.28 6.00
C LEU A 480 -13.25 -1.40 5.15
N THR A 481 -12.50 -1.99 4.22
CA THR A 481 -11.54 -1.27 3.38
C THR A 481 -12.12 -0.81 2.06
N GLY A 482 -13.42 -1.03 1.82
CA GLY A 482 -14.10 -0.58 0.60
C GLY A 482 -13.81 -1.42 -0.65
N HIS A 483 -13.15 -2.58 -0.51
CA HIS A 483 -12.88 -3.53 -1.59
C HIS A 483 -14.15 -4.33 -1.94
N CYS A 484 -15.14 -3.65 -2.52
CA CYS A 484 -16.47 -4.21 -2.78
C CYS A 484 -16.44 -5.41 -3.74
N GLU A 485 -15.55 -5.41 -4.72
CA GLU A 485 -15.41 -6.51 -5.67
C GLU A 485 -14.89 -7.78 -4.98
N ASP A 486 -13.86 -7.65 -4.15
CA ASP A 486 -13.33 -8.74 -3.33
C ASP A 486 -14.41 -9.31 -2.41
N ALA A 487 -15.19 -8.44 -1.75
CA ALA A 487 -16.29 -8.88 -0.89
C ALA A 487 -17.33 -9.73 -1.66
N ARG A 488 -17.66 -9.37 -2.91
CA ARG A 488 -18.56 -10.17 -3.75
C ARG A 488 -17.93 -11.51 -4.14
N ASP A 489 -16.67 -11.51 -4.53
CA ASP A 489 -15.96 -12.73 -4.96
C ASP A 489 -15.83 -13.72 -3.80
N ILE A 490 -15.47 -13.24 -2.61
CA ILE A 490 -15.45 -14.04 -1.38
C ILE A 490 -16.85 -14.59 -1.05
N GLY A 491 -17.88 -13.76 -1.19
CA GLY A 491 -19.28 -14.17 -0.99
C GLY A 491 -19.69 -15.34 -1.88
N ARG A 492 -19.27 -15.34 -3.15
CA ARG A 492 -19.47 -16.46 -4.09
C ARG A 492 -18.72 -17.72 -3.61
N MET A 493 -17.46 -17.57 -3.17
CA MET A 493 -16.63 -18.68 -2.69
C MET A 493 -17.14 -19.37 -1.42
N LEU A 494 -17.93 -18.67 -0.59
CA LEU A 494 -18.53 -19.20 0.63
C LEU A 494 -19.80 -20.05 0.38
N GLY A 495 -20.39 -19.94 -0.83
CA GLY A 495 -21.59 -20.67 -1.26
C GLY A 495 -22.90 -20.19 -0.63
N ARG A 496 -24.03 -20.46 -1.29
CA ARG A 496 -25.40 -20.12 -0.81
C ARG A 496 -25.87 -20.99 0.37
N SER A 497 -25.22 -22.13 0.61
CA SER A 497 -25.60 -23.11 1.63
C SER A 497 -24.98 -22.77 2.99
N ARG A 498 -25.80 -22.17 3.87
CA ARG A 498 -25.52 -21.89 5.30
C ARG A 498 -24.44 -20.84 5.58
N ALA A 499 -24.52 -19.70 4.88
CA ALA A 499 -23.93 -18.44 5.34
C ALA A 499 -24.32 -18.12 6.80
N PRO A 500 -23.48 -17.42 7.59
CA PRO A 500 -23.84 -16.93 8.93
C PRO A 500 -25.24 -16.29 8.90
N ARG A 501 -26.14 -16.73 9.80
CA ARG A 501 -27.60 -16.45 9.85
C ARG A 501 -28.04 -15.51 8.74
N LYS A 502 -28.66 -16.07 7.68
CA LYS A 502 -29.26 -15.39 6.51
C LYS A 502 -29.57 -13.90 6.76
N SER A 503 -30.25 -13.54 7.86
CA SER A 503 -30.56 -12.16 8.25
C SER A 503 -29.41 -11.13 8.33
N LYS A 504 -28.14 -11.49 8.58
CA LYS A 504 -27.02 -10.52 8.72
C LYS A 504 -26.27 -10.32 7.40
N LEU A 505 -26.07 -11.40 6.65
CA LEU A 505 -25.52 -11.37 5.30
C LEU A 505 -26.55 -10.92 4.25
N LEU A 506 -27.83 -11.30 4.36
CA LEU A 506 -28.91 -10.69 3.57
C LEU A 506 -29.17 -9.24 4.00
N ARG A 507 -28.94 -8.84 5.26
CA ARG A 507 -28.94 -7.41 5.56
C ARG A 507 -27.78 -6.71 4.90
N LEU A 508 -26.55 -7.22 4.95
CA LEU A 508 -25.42 -6.66 4.21
C LEU A 508 -25.67 -6.67 2.69
N GLU A 509 -26.21 -7.75 2.14
CA GLU A 509 -26.43 -7.94 0.70
C GLU A 509 -27.68 -7.19 0.19
N GLN A 510 -28.80 -7.13 0.93
CA GLN A 510 -29.95 -6.26 0.61
C GLN A 510 -29.60 -4.79 0.81
N ARG A 511 -28.77 -4.44 1.79
CA ARG A 511 -28.18 -3.10 1.97
C ARG A 511 -27.17 -2.72 0.87
N TYR A 512 -26.71 -3.70 0.09
CA TYR A 512 -25.89 -3.54 -1.12
C TYR A 512 -26.70 -3.68 -2.44
N ARG A 513 -27.89 -4.32 -2.42
CA ARG A 513 -28.74 -4.61 -3.59
C ARG A 513 -29.98 -3.72 -3.70
N SER A 514 -30.36 -2.99 -2.64
CA SER A 514 -31.37 -1.91 -2.70
C SER A 514 -30.73 -0.56 -3.09
N LEU A 515 -29.59 -0.65 -3.75
CA LEU A 515 -28.72 0.37 -4.33
C LEU A 515 -28.49 -0.04 -5.79
#